data_AF-A0A6J2ZYZ4-F1
#
_entry.id   AF-A0A6J2ZYZ4-F1
#
_cell.length_a   1.000
_cell.length_b   1.000
_cell.length_c   1.000
_cell.angle_alpha   90.00
_cell.angle_beta   90.00
_cell.angle_gamma   90.00
#
_symmetry.space_group_name_H-M   'P 1'
#
loop_
_entity.id
_entity.type
_entity.pdbx_description
1 polymer ?
#
loop_
_entity_poly.entity_id
_entity_poly.type
_entity_poly.pdbx_seq_one_letter_code
_entity_poly.pdbx_strand_id
1 'polypeptide(L)'
;MGAAFAMAFLWLAVCLTPVSCLLQTDQDPHPVIKNLRMDPERKRMSWDLHGNVSQIWCFVNSRRVHKAQNNTYCKFAHIPCQATNYSVSVTQGPPFSGWIQYPKLEGKARAAAENLTCWVHDVDLLTCSWAVGREAPRDAQYHLYLENLHSFQKWPCSQYRRDEWGTNVECRFDDLSVLSPELNRFSVNGSSQESPIPCSEITKTLHEIERLTAPTITSAWCNQTYSIVQWQVRSHFREDFEYELEMQQGAHLEHKQTEDNFLKLSNPGTYTVRIRARHTAMLAPSWGEWSAQERFVCGRAPLPVWLTSLLIALGTLLALGLVLLLCRRYAVMQQLFPPIPHVKDPISDHLQNERMMAWEEEKQQECPVAEVQILGEK
;
A
#
# COMPACT_ATOMS: atom_id res chain seq x y z
N MET A 1 86.81 -22.09 -68.66
CA MET A 1 85.60 -22.55 -67.95
C MET A 1 85.66 -22.10 -66.50
N GLY A 2 84.72 -21.24 -66.11
CA GLY A 2 84.23 -21.06 -64.73
C GLY A 2 85.19 -20.56 -63.66
N ALA A 3 85.23 -19.25 -63.45
CA ALA A 3 85.78 -18.62 -62.26
C ALA A 3 84.74 -18.51 -61.14
N ALA A 4 85.21 -18.76 -59.91
CA ALA A 4 84.91 -18.09 -58.65
C ALA A 4 83.45 -17.90 -58.16
N PHE A 5 83.17 -18.56 -57.04
CA PHE A 5 82.58 -18.03 -55.80
C PHE A 5 81.42 -17.03 -55.90
N ALA A 6 80.22 -17.45 -55.48
CA ALA A 6 79.29 -16.60 -54.75
C ALA A 6 78.19 -17.39 -54.03
N MET A 7 78.08 -17.13 -52.72
CA MET A 7 76.81 -16.92 -52.01
C MET A 7 75.88 -18.13 -51.74
N ALA A 8 76.12 -18.81 -50.61
CA ALA A 8 75.06 -19.58 -49.94
C ALA A 8 75.31 -19.72 -48.43
N PHE A 9 75.24 -18.63 -47.67
CA PHE A 9 74.94 -18.65 -46.23
C PHE A 9 74.28 -17.32 -45.84
N LEU A 10 72.96 -17.24 -46.06
CA LEU A 10 72.11 -16.18 -45.52
C LEU A 10 71.84 -16.50 -44.04
N TRP A 11 72.68 -15.96 -43.17
CA TRP A 11 72.41 -15.81 -41.74
C TRP A 11 71.29 -14.80 -41.57
N LEU A 12 70.05 -15.27 -41.40
CA LEU A 12 68.94 -14.48 -40.89
C LEU A 12 69.12 -14.30 -39.37
N ALA A 13 70.01 -13.39 -38.97
CA ALA A 13 69.96 -12.78 -37.66
C ALA A 13 68.83 -11.75 -37.65
N VAL A 14 67.59 -12.22 -37.60
CA VAL A 14 66.46 -11.38 -37.18
C VAL A 14 66.65 -11.17 -35.69
N CYS A 15 67.16 -9.99 -35.35
CA CYS A 15 67.09 -9.44 -34.01
C CYS A 15 65.61 -9.36 -33.60
N LEU A 16 65.10 -10.43 -33.00
CA LEU A 16 64.01 -10.35 -32.04
C LEU A 16 64.56 -9.53 -30.87
N THR A 17 64.50 -8.20 -30.97
CA THR A 17 64.48 -7.39 -29.77
C THR A 17 63.20 -7.78 -29.06
N PRO A 18 63.26 -8.37 -27.86
CA PRO A 18 62.09 -8.35 -27.04
C PRO A 18 61.91 -6.87 -26.73
N VAL A 19 60.88 -6.24 -27.30
CA VAL A 19 60.26 -5.08 -26.64
C VAL A 19 59.62 -5.65 -25.38
N SER A 20 60.48 -6.01 -24.44
CA SER A 20 60.16 -6.07 -23.04
C SER A 20 59.83 -4.63 -22.68
N CYS A 21 58.57 -4.25 -22.90
CA CYS A 21 57.92 -3.26 -22.03
C CYS A 21 57.96 -3.86 -20.62
N LEU A 22 59.14 -3.82 -20.00
CA LEU A 22 59.26 -3.67 -18.57
C LEU A 22 58.54 -2.35 -18.28
N LEU A 23 57.26 -2.46 -17.94
CA LEU A 23 56.64 -1.55 -16.99
C LEU A 23 57.41 -1.74 -15.68
N GLN A 24 58.62 -1.18 -15.64
CA GLN A 24 59.27 -0.81 -14.40
C GLN A 24 58.29 0.17 -13.75
N THR A 25 57.54 -0.35 -12.78
CA THR A 25 56.94 0.47 -11.74
C THR A 25 58.12 1.00 -10.94
N ASP A 26 58.79 2.00 -11.49
CA ASP A 26 59.81 2.76 -10.80
C ASP A 26 59.05 3.51 -9.71
N GLN A 27 59.01 2.92 -8.51
CA GLN A 27 58.51 3.62 -7.34
C GLN A 27 59.49 4.76 -7.09
N ASP A 28 59.14 5.94 -7.61
CA ASP A 28 59.81 7.20 -7.31
C ASP A 28 60.13 7.22 -5.80
N PRO A 29 61.41 7.34 -5.39
CA PRO A 29 61.79 7.32 -3.98
C PRO A 29 61.18 8.49 -3.19
N HIS A 30 60.70 9.53 -3.88
CA HIS A 30 60.06 10.70 -3.28
C HIS A 30 58.72 11.05 -3.95
N PRO A 31 57.68 10.20 -3.80
CA PRO A 31 56.38 10.50 -4.38
C PRO A 31 55.83 11.80 -3.81
N VAL A 32 55.21 12.59 -4.69
CA VAL A 32 54.59 13.89 -4.41
C VAL A 32 53.52 13.81 -3.32
N ILE A 33 52.85 12.65 -3.18
CA ILE A 33 51.84 12.40 -2.17
C ILE A 33 52.22 11.14 -1.38
N LYS A 34 52.17 11.22 -0.05
CA LYS A 34 52.40 10.11 0.89
C LYS A 34 51.28 9.99 1.92
N ASN A 35 51.24 8.87 2.63
CA ASN A 35 50.41 8.65 3.82
C ASN A 35 48.92 9.00 3.63
N LEU A 36 48.31 8.41 2.61
CA LEU A 36 46.87 8.50 2.42
C LEU A 36 46.15 7.91 3.63
N ARG A 37 45.22 8.68 4.19
CA ARG A 37 44.49 8.34 5.42
C ARG A 37 43.02 8.72 5.28
N MET A 38 42.14 7.85 5.78
CA MET A 38 40.71 8.12 5.86
C MET A 38 40.36 8.58 7.28
N ASP A 39 39.66 9.70 7.39
CA ASP A 39 39.08 10.24 8.61
C ASP A 39 37.56 10.04 8.52
N PRO A 40 37.02 9.00 9.18
CA PRO A 40 35.61 8.62 9.04
C PRO A 40 34.65 9.62 9.68
N GLU A 41 35.06 10.27 10.78
CA GLU A 41 34.23 11.23 11.49
C GLU A 41 33.98 12.49 10.64
N ARG A 42 35.04 12.99 10.01
CA ARG A 42 34.94 14.16 9.11
C ARG A 42 34.62 13.77 7.67
N LYS A 43 34.47 12.47 7.40
CA LYS A 43 34.22 11.87 6.09
C LYS A 43 35.19 12.37 5.03
N ARG A 44 36.47 12.42 5.35
CA ARG A 44 37.49 12.99 4.47
C ARG A 44 38.69 12.06 4.32
N MET A 45 39.19 11.97 3.09
CA MET A 45 40.50 11.37 2.83
C MET A 45 41.52 12.50 2.74
N SER A 46 42.62 12.38 3.48
CA SER A 46 43.73 13.35 3.47
C SER A 46 45.05 12.63 3.21
N TRP A 47 46.08 13.42 2.92
CA TRP A 47 47.41 12.92 2.60
C TRP A 47 48.48 13.97 2.93
N ASP A 48 49.74 13.54 2.89
CA ASP A 48 50.89 14.42 3.05
C ASP A 48 51.39 14.83 1.67
N LEU A 49 51.41 16.13 1.41
CA LEU A 49 51.81 16.71 0.13
C LEU A 49 53.28 17.17 0.21
N HIS A 50 54.10 16.70 -0.72
CA HIS A 50 55.49 17.07 -0.87
C HIS A 50 55.70 17.74 -2.23
N GLY A 51 56.12 19.01 -2.20
CA GLY A 51 56.28 19.82 -3.42
C GLY A 51 55.01 20.57 -3.80
N ASN A 52 55.06 21.24 -4.96
CA ASN A 52 53.96 22.06 -5.44
C ASN A 52 53.15 21.32 -6.51
N VAL A 53 51.83 21.26 -6.31
CA VAL A 53 50.91 20.57 -7.22
C VAL A 53 49.73 21.49 -7.51
N SER A 54 49.39 21.63 -8.79
CA SER A 54 48.35 22.56 -9.22
C SER A 54 46.96 21.99 -8.95
N GLN A 55 46.72 20.72 -9.27
CA GLN A 55 45.40 20.10 -9.11
C GLN A 55 45.47 18.61 -8.76
N ILE A 56 44.70 18.25 -7.72
CA ILE A 56 44.49 16.86 -7.27
C ILE A 56 43.00 16.53 -7.34
N TRP A 57 42.70 15.33 -7.83
CA TRP A 57 41.35 14.78 -7.91
C TRP A 57 41.25 13.49 -7.13
N CYS A 58 40.08 13.27 -6.52
CA CYS A 58 39.74 12.05 -5.83
C CYS A 58 38.72 11.22 -6.60
N PHE A 59 38.90 9.91 -6.50
CA PHE A 59 38.10 8.93 -7.18
C PHE A 59 37.60 7.89 -6.17
N VAL A 60 36.40 7.38 -6.41
CA VAL A 60 35.78 6.30 -5.64
C VAL A 60 35.45 5.20 -6.63
N ASN A 61 36.01 4.01 -6.44
CA ASN A 61 35.90 2.89 -7.37
C ASN A 61 36.20 3.31 -8.83
N SER A 62 37.29 4.06 -9.01
CA SER A 62 37.78 4.59 -10.30
C SER A 62 36.88 5.62 -10.98
N ARG A 63 35.78 6.06 -10.35
CA ARG A 63 34.96 7.17 -10.83
C ARG A 63 35.47 8.48 -10.24
N ARG A 64 35.72 9.48 -11.08
CA ARG A 64 36.12 10.83 -10.63
C ARG A 64 34.96 11.47 -9.86
N VAL A 65 35.19 11.90 -8.62
CA VAL A 65 34.12 12.41 -7.76
C VAL A 65 34.35 13.87 -7.38
N HIS A 66 35.48 14.19 -6.74
CA HIS A 66 35.70 15.50 -6.12
C HIS A 66 37.07 16.06 -6.46
N LYS A 67 37.13 17.38 -6.67
CA LYS A 67 38.38 18.13 -6.66
C LYS A 67 38.85 18.26 -5.20
N ALA A 68 40.13 18.07 -4.95
CA ALA A 68 40.69 18.23 -3.61
C ALA A 68 40.52 19.67 -3.11
N GLN A 69 40.13 19.80 -1.83
CA GLN A 69 40.07 21.08 -1.15
C GLN A 69 41.49 21.45 -0.68
N ASN A 70 41.94 22.64 -1.07
CA ASN A 70 43.30 23.13 -0.81
C ASN A 70 44.41 22.13 -1.18
N ASN A 71 44.16 21.24 -2.15
CA ASN A 71 45.07 20.15 -2.55
C ASN A 71 45.53 19.23 -1.39
N THR A 72 44.81 19.17 -0.27
CA THR A 72 45.21 18.43 0.94
C THR A 72 44.23 17.34 1.34
N TYR A 73 42.95 17.47 0.96
CA TYR A 73 41.95 16.46 1.28
C TYR A 73 40.77 16.48 0.32
N CYS A 74 40.01 15.38 0.30
CA CYS A 74 38.70 15.29 -0.31
C CYS A 74 37.66 14.92 0.75
N LYS A 75 36.53 15.63 0.73
CA LYS A 75 35.37 15.32 1.57
C LYS A 75 34.36 14.51 0.77
N PHE A 76 33.80 13.49 1.38
CA PHE A 76 32.80 12.61 0.81
C PHE A 76 31.46 12.81 1.53
N ALA A 77 30.37 12.51 0.82
CA ALA A 77 29.03 12.57 1.39
C ALA A 77 28.84 11.54 2.51
N HIS A 78 29.30 10.30 2.26
CA HIS A 78 29.27 9.19 3.20
C HIS A 78 30.45 8.24 2.93
N ILE A 79 30.69 7.35 3.88
CA ILE A 79 31.66 6.26 3.76
C ILE A 79 30.92 4.94 3.97
N PRO A 80 30.79 4.09 2.93
CA PRO A 80 30.00 2.87 3.01
C PRO A 80 30.62 1.85 3.96
N CYS A 81 29.81 0.89 4.41
CA CYS A 81 30.25 -0.24 5.21
C CYS A 81 31.10 -1.22 4.40
N GLN A 82 30.90 -1.27 3.08
CA GLN A 82 31.65 -2.13 2.18
C GLN A 82 33.01 -1.53 1.84
N ALA A 83 34.03 -2.38 1.78
CA ALA A 83 35.38 -1.99 1.43
C ALA A 83 35.42 -1.31 0.05
N THR A 84 35.71 -0.02 0.04
CA THR A 84 35.67 0.83 -1.14
C THR A 84 37.07 1.36 -1.45
N ASN A 85 37.42 1.39 -2.73
CA ASN A 85 38.72 1.89 -3.18
C ASN A 85 38.64 3.41 -3.39
N TYR A 86 39.38 4.13 -2.56
CA TYR A 86 39.55 5.57 -2.67
C TYR A 86 40.92 5.85 -3.26
N SER A 87 40.96 6.57 -4.37
CA SER A 87 42.21 6.94 -5.01
C SER A 87 42.33 8.44 -5.21
N VAL A 88 43.57 8.91 -5.27
CA VAL A 88 43.95 10.28 -5.59
C VAL A 88 44.81 10.26 -6.83
N SER A 89 44.63 11.24 -7.70
CA SER A 89 45.51 11.45 -8.84
C SER A 89 45.83 12.92 -9.02
N VAL A 90 47.08 13.20 -9.36
CA VAL A 90 47.56 14.51 -9.77
C VAL A 90 47.28 14.68 -11.25
N THR A 91 46.45 15.66 -11.62
CA THR A 91 46.10 15.91 -13.02
C THR A 91 46.94 17.00 -13.67
N GLN A 92 47.57 17.87 -12.86
CA GLN A 92 48.42 18.95 -13.32
C GLN A 92 49.66 19.02 -12.41
N GLY A 93 50.77 18.45 -12.87
CA GLY A 93 52.00 18.26 -12.10
C GLY A 93 52.68 16.94 -12.47
N PRO A 94 53.66 16.47 -11.69
CA PRO A 94 54.25 15.15 -11.86
C PRO A 94 53.17 14.06 -11.78
N PRO A 95 53.18 13.07 -12.69
CA PRO A 95 52.16 12.03 -12.72
C PRO A 95 52.23 11.21 -11.44
N PHE A 96 51.15 11.23 -10.66
CA PHE A 96 51.02 10.43 -9.45
C PHE A 96 49.61 9.87 -9.33
N SER A 97 49.52 8.61 -8.91
CA SER A 97 48.28 7.98 -8.45
C SER A 97 48.55 7.13 -7.22
N GLY A 98 47.77 7.34 -6.17
CA GLY A 98 47.79 6.51 -4.97
C GLY A 98 46.38 6.12 -4.57
N TRP A 99 46.23 5.03 -3.81
CA TRP A 99 44.93 4.56 -3.36
C TRP A 99 45.01 3.91 -1.99
N ILE A 100 43.85 3.89 -1.31
CA ILE A 100 43.60 3.15 -0.08
C ILE A 100 42.25 2.45 -0.19
N GLN A 101 42.10 1.34 0.50
CA GLN A 101 40.81 0.68 0.65
C GLN A 101 40.27 0.95 2.06
N TYR A 102 39.01 1.40 2.15
CA TYR A 102 38.37 1.72 3.42
C TYR A 102 36.85 1.41 3.36
N PRO A 103 36.22 0.94 4.45
CA PRO A 103 36.86 0.47 5.68
C PRO A 103 37.69 -0.80 5.43
N LYS A 104 38.68 -1.04 6.29
CA LYS A 104 39.33 -2.34 6.35
C LYS A 104 38.31 -3.33 6.91
N LEU A 105 38.06 -4.41 6.19
CA LEU A 105 37.14 -5.45 6.66
C LEU A 105 37.84 -6.26 7.75
N GLU A 106 37.52 -5.94 9.00
CA GLU A 106 38.01 -6.64 10.18
C GLU A 106 36.86 -7.41 10.83
N GLY A 107 37.16 -8.58 11.40
CA GLY A 107 36.16 -9.46 12.00
C GLY A 107 35.46 -10.38 11.00
N LYS A 108 34.49 -11.15 11.51
CA LYS A 108 33.73 -12.12 10.72
C LYS A 108 32.61 -11.41 9.97
N ALA A 109 32.54 -11.59 8.66
CA ALA A 109 31.51 -10.93 7.82
C ALA A 109 30.07 -11.22 8.30
N ARG A 110 29.81 -12.45 8.78
CA ARG A 110 28.49 -12.86 9.29
C ARG A 110 28.25 -12.47 10.77
N ALA A 111 29.12 -11.67 11.38
CA ALA A 111 28.85 -11.04 12.67
C ALA A 111 28.06 -9.72 12.52
N ALA A 112 28.04 -9.13 11.31
CA ALA A 112 27.25 -7.94 11.03
C ALA A 112 25.75 -8.18 11.23
N ALA A 113 25.01 -7.12 11.51
CA ALA A 113 23.55 -7.18 11.60
C ALA A 113 22.93 -7.67 10.28
N GLU A 114 22.11 -8.73 10.36
CA GLU A 114 21.46 -9.34 9.21
C GLU A 114 20.04 -8.80 9.02
N ASN A 115 19.55 -8.78 7.78
CA ASN A 115 18.16 -8.40 7.45
C ASN A 115 17.74 -7.02 7.99
N LEU A 116 18.63 -6.03 7.92
CA LEU A 116 18.30 -4.66 8.28
C LEU A 116 17.13 -4.15 7.42
N THR A 117 16.04 -3.83 8.10
CA THR A 117 14.81 -3.30 7.49
C THR A 117 14.36 -2.09 8.27
N CYS A 118 13.89 -1.06 7.58
CA CYS A 118 13.36 0.16 8.17
C CYS A 118 12.02 0.49 7.51
N TRP A 119 11.07 1.02 8.27
CA TRP A 119 9.79 1.48 7.76
C TRP A 119 9.22 2.61 8.62
N VAL A 120 8.51 3.52 7.95
CA VAL A 120 7.70 4.54 8.62
C VAL A 120 6.29 3.99 8.83
N HIS A 121 5.70 4.22 9.99
CA HIS A 121 4.34 3.78 10.35
C HIS A 121 3.71 4.75 11.36
N ASP A 122 2.40 4.60 11.60
CA ASP A 122 1.64 5.46 12.53
C ASP A 122 1.82 6.97 12.27
N VAL A 123 2.09 7.33 11.01
CA VAL A 123 2.39 8.69 10.52
C VAL A 123 3.73 9.24 11.00
N ASP A 124 4.02 9.20 12.31
CA ASP A 124 5.14 9.89 12.96
C ASP A 124 6.26 8.97 13.45
N LEU A 125 6.18 7.65 13.20
CA LEU A 125 7.13 6.68 13.75
C LEU A 125 8.00 6.07 12.68
N LEU A 126 9.30 6.03 12.92
CA LEU A 126 10.25 5.27 12.11
C LEU A 126 10.82 4.15 12.97
N THR A 127 10.64 2.92 12.50
CA THR A 127 11.19 1.73 13.15
C THR A 127 12.15 1.02 12.20
N CYS A 128 13.29 0.60 12.74
CA CYS A 128 14.27 -0.22 12.06
C CYS A 128 14.55 -1.47 12.88
N SER A 129 14.56 -2.63 12.24
CA SER A 129 14.83 -3.93 12.88
C SER A 129 15.90 -4.71 12.14
N TRP A 130 16.65 -5.53 12.87
CA TRP A 130 17.67 -6.40 12.34
C TRP A 130 17.81 -7.67 13.19
N ALA A 131 18.36 -8.72 12.58
CA ALA A 131 18.76 -9.93 13.28
C ALA A 131 20.22 -9.83 13.74
N VAL A 132 20.52 -10.44 14.89
CA VAL A 132 21.90 -10.64 15.36
C VAL A 132 22.64 -11.50 14.33
N GLY A 133 23.86 -11.10 14.00
CA GLY A 133 24.71 -11.82 13.05
C GLY A 133 24.99 -13.25 13.53
N ARG A 134 24.93 -14.22 12.62
CA ARG A 134 25.07 -15.65 12.97
C ARG A 134 26.42 -16.01 13.57
N GLU A 135 27.45 -15.23 13.25
CA GLU A 135 28.81 -15.40 13.77
C GLU A 135 29.20 -14.29 14.75
N ALA A 136 28.22 -13.52 15.24
CA ALA A 136 28.45 -12.51 16.24
C ALA A 136 28.82 -13.15 17.58
N PRO A 137 29.80 -12.58 18.30
CA PRO A 137 30.15 -13.04 19.64
C PRO A 137 28.99 -12.75 20.62
N ARG A 138 28.99 -13.43 21.77
CA ARG A 138 27.88 -13.35 22.74
C ARG A 138 27.72 -11.98 23.40
N ASP A 139 28.80 -11.20 23.43
CA ASP A 139 28.83 -9.84 23.96
C ASP A 139 28.56 -8.76 22.89
N ALA A 140 28.14 -9.18 21.68
CA ALA A 140 27.85 -8.27 20.58
C ALA A 140 26.73 -7.29 20.96
N GLN A 141 27.01 -6.00 20.76
CA GLN A 141 26.03 -4.94 20.88
C GLN A 141 25.95 -4.11 19.59
N TYR A 142 24.73 -3.87 19.12
CA TYR A 142 24.48 -3.14 17.88
C TYR A 142 24.01 -1.72 18.15
N HIS A 143 24.41 -0.79 17.28
CA HIS A 143 24.10 0.63 17.38
C HIS A 143 23.69 1.18 16.02
N LEU A 144 22.45 1.64 15.92
CA LEU A 144 21.91 2.23 14.70
C LEU A 144 22.17 3.74 14.65
N TYR A 145 22.57 4.21 13.48
CA TYR A 145 22.69 5.61 13.12
C TYR A 145 21.92 5.89 11.83
N LEU A 146 21.13 6.95 11.87
CA LEU A 146 20.46 7.54 10.73
C LEU A 146 21.25 8.74 10.25
N GLU A 147 21.52 8.80 8.96
CA GLU A 147 22.28 9.88 8.35
C GLU A 147 21.58 10.41 7.11
N ASN A 148 21.34 11.72 7.06
CA ASN A 148 20.84 12.36 5.87
C ASN A 148 22.00 12.65 4.92
N LEU A 149 21.94 12.12 3.69
CA LEU A 149 23.06 12.19 2.76
C LEU A 149 23.22 13.55 2.06
N HIS A 150 22.27 14.47 2.23
CA HIS A 150 22.31 15.81 1.65
C HIS A 150 22.85 16.86 2.64
N SER A 151 22.24 16.96 3.82
CA SER A 151 22.63 17.85 4.92
C SER A 151 23.84 17.34 5.72
N PHE A 152 24.20 16.05 5.54
CA PHE A 152 25.26 15.35 6.26
C PHE A 152 25.03 15.21 7.78
N GLN A 153 23.83 15.54 8.26
CA GLN A 153 23.45 15.36 9.66
C GLN A 153 23.31 13.87 10.00
N LYS A 154 23.71 13.51 11.23
CA LYS A 154 23.76 12.13 11.71
C LYS A 154 23.15 12.07 13.10
N TRP A 155 22.23 11.14 13.30
CA TRP A 155 21.50 10.94 14.55
C TRP A 155 21.69 9.52 15.06
N PRO A 156 22.05 9.32 16.34
CA PRO A 156 21.97 8.01 16.97
C PRO A 156 20.51 7.61 17.16
N CYS A 157 20.27 6.31 17.29
CA CYS A 157 18.96 5.79 17.68
C CYS A 157 18.43 6.44 18.96
N SER A 158 17.15 6.83 18.97
CA SER A 158 16.49 7.41 20.14
C SER A 158 16.10 6.36 21.18
N GLN A 159 15.51 5.24 20.75
CA GLN A 159 15.03 4.20 21.65
C GLN A 159 15.30 2.80 21.06
N TYR A 160 15.94 1.94 21.84
CA TYR A 160 16.20 0.55 21.45
C TYR A 160 15.23 -0.42 22.11
N ARG A 161 14.77 -1.40 21.33
CA ARG A 161 14.24 -2.65 21.86
C ARG A 161 15.34 -3.70 21.86
N ARG A 162 15.45 -4.39 22.99
CA ARG A 162 16.45 -5.44 23.25
C ARG A 162 15.80 -6.82 23.21
N ASP A 163 16.57 -7.80 22.80
CA ASP A 163 16.19 -9.21 22.90
C ASP A 163 16.35 -9.76 24.33
N GLU A 164 16.14 -11.07 24.49
CA GLU A 164 16.23 -11.76 25.79
C GLU A 164 17.64 -11.72 26.40
N TRP A 165 18.67 -11.54 25.58
CA TRP A 165 20.07 -11.45 26.00
C TRP A 165 20.52 -9.99 26.24
N GLY A 166 19.65 -9.02 26.00
CA GLY A 166 19.95 -7.60 26.17
C GLY A 166 20.64 -6.96 24.95
N THR A 167 20.73 -7.67 23.83
CA THR A 167 21.29 -7.14 22.58
C THR A 167 20.24 -6.29 21.86
N ASN A 168 20.67 -5.14 21.35
CA ASN A 168 19.81 -4.24 20.56
C ASN A 168 19.49 -4.90 19.22
N VAL A 169 18.20 -5.06 18.93
CA VAL A 169 17.70 -5.71 17.70
C VAL A 169 16.73 -4.82 16.93
N GLU A 170 16.29 -3.72 17.54
CA GLU A 170 15.38 -2.77 16.90
C GLU A 170 15.58 -1.37 17.49
N CYS A 171 15.40 -0.38 16.64
CA CYS A 171 15.50 1.05 16.94
C CYS A 171 14.21 1.76 16.51
N ARG A 172 13.75 2.69 17.34
CA ARG A 172 12.60 3.55 17.07
C ARG A 172 12.96 5.03 17.20
N PHE A 173 12.45 5.83 16.26
CA PHE A 173 12.42 7.28 16.29
C PHE A 173 10.97 7.76 16.36
N ASP A 174 10.66 8.64 17.32
CA ASP A 174 9.30 9.17 17.54
C ASP A 174 9.05 10.52 16.84
N ASP A 175 10.09 11.18 16.34
CA ASP A 175 10.00 12.49 15.73
C ASP A 175 10.61 12.48 14.32
N LEU A 176 9.74 12.46 13.31
CA LEU A 176 10.13 12.54 11.90
C LEU A 176 10.43 13.96 11.45
N SER A 177 10.18 15.00 12.25
CA SER A 177 10.48 16.39 11.86
C SER A 177 11.98 16.62 11.65
N VAL A 178 12.80 15.81 12.31
CA VAL A 178 14.26 15.76 12.16
C VAL A 178 14.66 15.05 10.86
N LEU A 179 13.74 14.29 10.25
CA LEU A 179 14.02 13.37 9.16
C LEU A 179 13.57 13.97 7.83
N SER A 180 14.51 14.04 6.89
CA SER A 180 14.29 14.66 5.59
C SER A 180 13.69 13.66 4.58
N PRO A 181 12.80 14.10 3.67
CA PRO A 181 12.23 13.27 2.61
C PRO A 181 13.26 12.80 1.56
N GLU A 182 14.48 13.32 1.63
CA GLU A 182 15.59 12.97 0.76
C GLU A 182 16.15 11.57 1.03
N LEU A 183 17.26 11.23 0.36
CA LEU A 183 17.94 9.96 0.53
C LEU A 183 18.63 9.89 1.89
N ASN A 184 18.21 8.92 2.70
CA ASN A 184 18.76 8.68 4.02
C ASN A 184 19.51 7.35 4.05
N ARG A 185 20.54 7.29 4.89
CA ARG A 185 21.33 6.10 5.14
C ARG A 185 21.10 5.62 6.56
N PHE A 186 20.73 4.35 6.68
CA PHE A 186 20.54 3.64 7.93
C PHE A 186 21.73 2.70 8.09
N SER A 187 22.53 2.90 9.11
CA SER A 187 23.74 2.11 9.37
C SER A 187 23.68 1.50 10.76
N VAL A 188 23.99 0.21 10.87
CA VAL A 188 24.08 -0.52 12.13
C VAL A 188 25.52 -0.96 12.32
N ASN A 189 26.16 -0.37 13.32
CA ASN A 189 27.51 -0.73 13.75
C ASN A 189 27.43 -1.77 14.87
N GLY A 190 28.44 -2.63 14.99
CA GLY A 190 28.56 -3.56 16.12
C GLY A 190 29.79 -3.27 16.97
N SER A 191 29.70 -3.59 18.26
CA SER A 191 30.81 -3.56 19.21
C SER A 191 30.87 -4.87 19.98
N SER A 192 32.07 -5.40 20.20
CA SER A 192 32.36 -6.55 21.05
C SER A 192 33.80 -6.44 21.56
N GLN A 193 34.06 -7.02 22.73
CA GLN A 193 35.40 -7.15 23.31
C GLN A 193 36.19 -8.30 22.68
N GLU A 194 35.52 -9.30 22.13
CA GLU A 194 36.16 -10.49 21.54
C GLU A 194 36.67 -10.22 20.12
N SER A 195 35.86 -9.56 19.29
CA SER A 195 36.22 -9.32 17.89
C SER A 195 35.51 -8.10 17.30
N PRO A 196 36.13 -7.41 16.31
CA PRO A 196 35.46 -6.36 15.55
C PRO A 196 34.21 -6.90 14.85
N ILE A 197 33.15 -6.09 14.80
CA ILE A 197 31.91 -6.43 14.12
C ILE A 197 31.73 -5.50 12.93
N PRO A 198 31.66 -6.01 11.68
CA PRO A 198 31.41 -5.20 10.51
C PRO A 198 30.04 -4.51 10.58
N CYS A 199 29.92 -3.33 9.95
CA CYS A 199 28.64 -2.63 9.89
C CYS A 199 27.76 -3.12 8.75
N SER A 200 26.45 -2.94 8.91
CA SER A 200 25.41 -3.23 7.92
C SER A 200 24.70 -1.92 7.58
N GLU A 201 24.38 -1.68 6.30
CA GLU A 201 23.72 -0.44 5.90
C GLU A 201 22.69 -0.66 4.80
N ILE A 202 21.66 0.20 4.81
CA ILE A 202 20.71 0.36 3.72
C ILE A 202 20.51 1.85 3.44
N THR A 203 20.17 2.17 2.20
CA THR A 203 19.89 3.54 1.78
C THR A 203 18.48 3.60 1.21
N LYS A 204 17.64 4.47 1.78
CA LYS A 204 16.22 4.59 1.46
C LYS A 204 15.75 6.03 1.61
N THR A 205 14.79 6.44 0.78
CA THR A 205 13.97 7.62 1.06
C THR A 205 12.86 7.23 2.03
N LEU A 206 12.39 8.16 2.86
CA LEU A 206 11.38 7.84 3.89
C LEU A 206 10.03 7.45 3.26
N HIS A 207 9.67 8.10 2.16
CA HIS A 207 8.44 7.79 1.45
C HIS A 207 8.45 6.36 0.89
N GLU A 208 9.57 5.85 0.36
CA GLU A 208 9.68 4.48 -0.17
C GLU A 208 9.44 3.39 0.87
N ILE A 209 9.64 3.72 2.15
CA ILE A 209 9.52 2.78 3.27
C ILE A 209 8.33 3.13 4.17
N GLU A 210 7.47 4.05 3.76
CA GLU A 210 6.26 4.41 4.49
C GLU A 210 5.18 3.34 4.31
N ARG A 211 4.70 2.83 5.43
CA ARG A 211 3.51 2.00 5.52
C ARG A 211 2.34 2.90 5.91
N LEU A 212 1.46 3.15 4.94
CA LEU A 212 0.29 3.98 5.17
C LEU A 212 -0.62 3.37 6.23
N THR A 213 -1.05 4.22 7.16
CA THR A 213 -2.11 3.87 8.11
C THR A 213 -3.44 3.75 7.38
N ALA A 214 -4.36 2.97 7.94
CA ALA A 214 -5.68 2.80 7.36
C ALA A 214 -6.41 4.16 7.24
N PRO A 215 -7.07 4.45 6.11
CA PRO A 215 -7.83 5.68 5.94
C PRO A 215 -8.89 5.86 7.03
N THR A 216 -9.01 7.07 7.55
CA THR A 216 -10.01 7.42 8.57
C THR A 216 -11.19 8.11 7.91
N ILE A 217 -12.42 7.66 8.21
CA ILE A 217 -13.64 8.32 7.74
C ILE A 217 -13.77 9.66 8.46
N THR A 218 -13.78 10.75 7.68
CA THR A 218 -13.84 12.13 8.20
C THR A 218 -15.27 12.66 8.20
N SER A 219 -16.06 12.27 7.21
CA SER A 219 -17.47 12.62 7.12
C SER A 219 -18.25 11.48 6.50
N ALA A 220 -19.45 11.26 7.02
CA ALA A 220 -20.38 10.33 6.42
C ALA A 220 -21.78 10.94 6.48
N TRP A 221 -22.41 11.03 5.32
CA TRP A 221 -23.76 11.50 5.18
C TRP A 221 -24.55 10.43 4.46
N CYS A 222 -25.65 10.00 5.08
CA CYS A 222 -26.50 8.99 4.46
C CYS A 222 -27.97 9.36 4.56
N ASN A 223 -28.65 9.30 3.42
CA ASN A 223 -30.10 9.35 3.34
C ASN A 223 -30.64 8.19 2.47
N GLN A 224 -31.94 8.23 2.18
CA GLN A 224 -32.62 7.22 1.39
C GLN A 224 -32.18 7.18 -0.08
N THR A 225 -31.76 8.32 -0.65
CA THR A 225 -31.48 8.46 -2.08
C THR A 225 -30.00 8.37 -2.41
N TYR A 226 -29.13 8.83 -1.52
CA TYR A 226 -27.68 8.79 -1.65
C TYR A 226 -26.95 8.63 -0.32
N SER A 227 -25.81 7.93 -0.37
CA SER A 227 -24.78 7.95 0.66
C SER A 227 -23.54 8.64 0.12
N ILE A 228 -22.91 9.48 0.93
CA ILE A 228 -21.59 10.04 0.67
C ILE A 228 -20.73 9.78 1.90
N VAL A 229 -19.66 9.00 1.71
CA VAL A 229 -18.65 8.75 2.74
C VAL A 229 -17.35 9.36 2.25
N GLN A 230 -16.71 10.19 3.06
CA GLN A 230 -15.41 10.78 2.77
C GLN A 230 -14.39 10.28 3.78
N TRP A 231 -13.16 10.08 3.33
CA TRP A 231 -12.06 9.64 4.17
C TRP A 231 -10.81 10.47 3.90
N GLN A 232 -9.85 10.33 4.80
CA GLN A 232 -8.53 10.92 4.66
C GLN A 232 -7.48 9.94 5.16
N VAL A 233 -6.35 9.91 4.47
CA VAL A 233 -5.12 9.28 4.92
C VAL A 233 -4.12 10.38 5.25
N ARG A 234 -3.29 10.15 6.27
CA ARG A 234 -2.25 11.08 6.70
C ARG A 234 -0.89 10.52 6.32
N SER A 235 -0.06 11.37 5.70
CA SER A 235 1.34 11.09 5.38
C SER A 235 2.09 12.43 5.39
N HIS A 236 3.36 12.42 5.77
CA HIS A 236 4.22 13.62 5.76
C HIS A 236 4.93 13.85 4.43
N PHE A 237 4.93 12.86 3.54
CA PHE A 237 5.82 12.85 2.38
C PHE A 237 5.11 13.07 1.06
N ARG A 238 3.87 12.57 0.96
CA ARG A 238 3.08 12.54 -0.27
C ARG A 238 1.59 12.73 0.01
N GLU A 239 0.87 13.13 -1.03
CA GLU A 239 -0.60 13.28 -1.04
C GLU A 239 -1.27 12.47 -2.17
N ASP A 240 -0.48 11.76 -2.99
CA ASP A 240 -0.94 10.95 -4.12
C ASP A 240 -1.30 9.52 -3.68
N PHE A 241 -2.60 9.28 -3.48
CA PHE A 241 -3.11 8.00 -2.98
C PHE A 241 -4.13 7.36 -3.92
N GLU A 242 -4.10 6.03 -3.94
CA GLU A 242 -5.14 5.20 -4.51
C GLU A 242 -5.78 4.40 -3.38
N TYR A 243 -7.10 4.30 -3.44
CA TYR A 243 -7.91 3.63 -2.45
C TYR A 243 -8.51 2.37 -3.04
N GLU A 244 -8.56 1.33 -2.21
CA GLU A 244 -9.37 0.15 -2.47
C GLU A 244 -10.46 0.05 -1.40
N LEU A 245 -11.68 -0.12 -1.88
CA LEU A 245 -12.87 -0.27 -1.08
C LEU A 245 -13.38 -1.68 -1.24
N GLU A 246 -13.70 -2.32 -0.12
CA GLU A 246 -14.55 -3.49 -0.10
C GLU A 246 -15.88 -3.10 0.54
N MET A 247 -16.95 -3.27 -0.22
CA MET A 247 -18.31 -2.89 0.15
C MET A 247 -19.19 -4.12 0.18
N GLN A 248 -19.98 -4.26 1.23
CA GLN A 248 -20.95 -5.33 1.35
C GLN A 248 -22.35 -4.75 1.53
N GLN A 249 -23.25 -5.02 0.57
CA GLN A 249 -24.65 -4.61 0.58
C GLN A 249 -25.54 -5.86 0.54
N GLY A 250 -26.13 -6.21 1.68
CA GLY A 250 -26.82 -7.49 1.82
C GLY A 250 -25.87 -8.67 1.59
N ALA A 251 -26.17 -9.51 0.58
CA ALA A 251 -25.34 -10.65 0.17
C ALA A 251 -24.31 -10.30 -0.92
N HIS A 252 -24.35 -9.09 -1.48
CA HIS A 252 -23.45 -8.67 -2.54
C HIS A 252 -22.17 -8.06 -1.95
N LEU A 253 -21.01 -8.54 -2.43
CA LEU A 253 -19.69 -8.02 -2.10
C LEU A 253 -19.09 -7.40 -3.37
N GLU A 254 -18.61 -6.17 -3.26
CA GLU A 254 -18.04 -5.41 -4.35
C GLU A 254 -16.67 -4.85 -3.94
N HIS A 255 -15.70 -4.95 -4.85
CA HIS A 255 -14.38 -4.33 -4.73
C HIS A 255 -14.26 -3.19 -5.73
N LYS A 256 -13.85 -2.02 -5.25
CA LYS A 256 -13.68 -0.83 -6.09
C LYS A 256 -12.36 -0.14 -5.81
N GLN A 257 -11.65 0.24 -6.86
CA GLN A 257 -10.45 1.07 -6.76
C GLN A 257 -10.75 2.48 -7.28
N THR A 258 -10.22 3.50 -6.60
CA THR A 258 -10.45 4.91 -6.93
C THR A 258 -9.34 5.79 -6.36
N GLU A 259 -9.05 6.90 -7.02
CA GLU A 259 -8.18 7.96 -6.50
C GLU A 259 -8.99 9.01 -5.73
N ASP A 260 -10.33 8.99 -5.85
CA ASP A 260 -11.21 9.89 -5.12
C ASP A 260 -11.22 9.53 -3.63
N ASN A 261 -11.14 10.54 -2.77
CA ASN A 261 -11.23 10.38 -1.32
C ASN A 261 -12.68 10.28 -0.80
N PHE A 262 -13.62 9.94 -1.67
CA PHE A 262 -15.02 9.80 -1.33
C PHE A 262 -15.72 8.69 -2.12
N LEU A 263 -16.75 8.14 -1.50
CA LEU A 263 -17.64 7.15 -2.10
C LEU A 263 -19.04 7.75 -2.15
N LYS A 264 -19.64 7.74 -3.33
CA LYS A 264 -21.05 8.08 -3.53
C LYS A 264 -21.84 6.85 -3.98
N LEU A 265 -22.86 6.48 -3.21
CA LEU A 265 -23.79 5.40 -3.54
C LEU A 265 -25.20 5.95 -3.72
N SER A 266 -25.95 5.41 -4.67
CA SER A 266 -27.36 5.73 -4.88
C SER A 266 -28.24 4.64 -4.27
N ASN A 267 -29.33 5.02 -3.59
CA ASN A 267 -30.24 4.12 -2.89
C ASN A 267 -29.51 3.06 -2.02
N PRO A 268 -28.65 3.49 -1.09
CA PRO A 268 -27.65 2.64 -0.43
C PRO A 268 -28.24 1.58 0.52
N GLY A 269 -29.47 1.74 1.02
CA GLY A 269 -30.05 0.79 1.97
C GLY A 269 -29.17 0.61 3.22
N THR A 270 -28.80 -0.63 3.54
CA THR A 270 -27.80 -0.92 4.58
C THR A 270 -26.57 -1.56 3.95
N TYR A 271 -25.40 -1.00 4.22
CA TYR A 271 -24.14 -1.51 3.69
C TYR A 271 -23.03 -1.40 4.72
N THR A 272 -21.95 -2.13 4.49
CA THR A 272 -20.70 -1.96 5.21
C THR A 272 -19.57 -1.66 4.24
N VAL A 273 -18.54 -0.96 4.71
CA VAL A 273 -17.39 -0.61 3.90
C VAL A 273 -16.11 -0.73 4.74
N ARG A 274 -15.05 -1.24 4.11
CA ARG A 274 -13.67 -1.12 4.60
C ARG A 274 -12.81 -0.53 3.48
N ILE A 275 -11.80 0.24 3.87
CA ILE A 275 -11.00 1.05 2.95
C ILE A 275 -9.53 0.83 3.27
N ARG A 276 -8.67 0.70 2.26
CA ARG A 276 -7.22 0.76 2.41
C ARG A 276 -6.62 1.68 1.35
N ALA A 277 -5.41 2.16 1.60
CA ALA A 277 -4.71 3.08 0.70
C ALA A 277 -3.35 2.52 0.27
N ARG A 278 -2.87 2.99 -0.89
CA ARG A 278 -1.49 2.86 -1.35
C ARG A 278 -1.05 4.14 -2.05
N HIS A 279 0.26 4.35 -2.20
CA HIS A 279 0.81 5.43 -3.03
C HIS A 279 0.63 5.09 -4.52
N THR A 280 0.17 6.04 -5.34
CA THR A 280 -0.01 5.82 -6.80
C THR A 280 1.32 5.83 -7.54
N ALA A 281 2.20 6.79 -7.26
CA ALA A 281 3.42 7.01 -8.04
C ALA A 281 4.65 6.25 -7.49
N MET A 282 4.47 5.04 -6.96
CA MET A 282 5.60 4.19 -6.54
C MET A 282 5.91 3.12 -7.59
N LEU A 283 7.19 2.77 -7.71
CA LEU A 283 7.66 1.70 -8.61
C LEU A 283 7.13 0.31 -8.21
N ALA A 284 6.87 0.09 -6.92
CA ALA A 284 6.27 -1.13 -6.39
C ALA A 284 5.40 -0.80 -5.17
N PRO A 285 4.18 -0.27 -5.39
CA PRO A 285 3.33 0.17 -4.29
C PRO A 285 2.74 -1.03 -3.55
N SER A 286 2.91 -1.06 -2.23
CA SER A 286 2.22 -2.01 -1.36
C SER A 286 0.94 -1.38 -0.80
N TRP A 287 -0.10 -2.19 -0.67
CA TRP A 287 -1.30 -1.82 0.05
C TRP A 287 -1.02 -1.67 1.54
N GLY A 288 -1.55 -0.60 2.14
CA GLY A 288 -1.63 -0.46 3.60
C GLY A 288 -2.68 -1.38 4.22
N GLU A 289 -2.83 -1.24 5.54
CA GLU A 289 -3.81 -2.00 6.31
C GLU A 289 -5.25 -1.59 5.96
N TRP A 290 -6.17 -2.55 6.10
CA TRP A 290 -7.60 -2.28 5.99
C TRP A 290 -8.09 -1.46 7.18
N SER A 291 -8.96 -0.49 6.92
CA SER A 291 -9.72 0.18 7.98
C SER A 291 -10.64 -0.79 8.70
N ALA A 292 -11.09 -0.39 9.89
CA ALA A 292 -12.21 -1.05 10.52
C ALA A 292 -13.41 -1.10 9.56
N GLN A 293 -14.19 -2.17 9.65
CA GLN A 293 -15.41 -2.32 8.86
C GLN A 293 -16.50 -1.43 9.48
N GLU A 294 -16.96 -0.45 8.70
CA GLU A 294 -17.95 0.52 9.14
C GLU A 294 -19.32 0.21 8.54
N ARG A 295 -20.38 0.30 9.36
CA ARG A 295 -21.75 -0.04 8.96
C ARG A 295 -22.62 1.20 8.87
N PHE A 296 -23.23 1.39 7.70
CA PHE A 296 -24.14 2.50 7.43
C PHE A 296 -25.56 1.97 7.21
N VAL A 297 -26.53 2.53 7.95
CA VAL A 297 -27.96 2.21 7.85
C VAL A 297 -28.70 3.43 7.36
N CYS A 298 -29.03 3.45 6.07
CA CYS A 298 -29.50 4.64 5.35
C CYS A 298 -31.00 4.60 5.05
N GLY A 299 -31.76 3.95 5.93
CA GLY A 299 -33.21 3.78 5.82
C GLY A 299 -33.98 4.74 6.72
N ARG A 300 -35.30 4.84 6.49
CA ARG A 300 -36.22 5.43 7.47
C ARG A 300 -36.11 4.62 8.77
N ALA A 301 -36.06 5.29 9.92
CA ALA A 301 -36.56 4.66 11.13
C ALA A 301 -37.97 4.14 10.80
N PRO A 302 -38.30 2.86 11.06
CA PRO A 302 -39.66 2.39 10.86
C PRO A 302 -40.60 3.37 11.59
N LEU A 303 -41.74 3.70 10.96
CA LEU A 303 -42.74 4.52 11.65
C LEU A 303 -42.95 3.90 13.03
N PRO A 304 -42.93 4.71 14.10
CA PRO A 304 -43.09 4.16 15.44
C PRO A 304 -44.34 3.28 15.47
N VAL A 305 -44.23 2.07 16.03
CA VAL A 305 -45.32 1.08 16.04
C VAL A 305 -46.62 1.69 16.56
N TRP A 306 -46.53 2.62 17.52
CA TRP A 306 -47.68 3.37 18.05
C TRP A 306 -48.39 4.22 16.99
N LEU A 307 -47.68 4.85 16.06
CA LEU A 307 -48.27 5.67 14.99
C LEU A 307 -49.01 4.78 13.98
N THR A 308 -48.46 3.61 13.65
CA THR A 308 -49.14 2.64 12.79
C THR A 308 -50.39 2.07 13.45
N SER A 309 -50.34 1.74 14.74
CA SER A 309 -51.52 1.29 15.50
C SER A 309 -52.59 2.38 15.60
N LEU A 310 -52.19 3.65 15.78
CA LEU A 310 -53.12 4.79 15.85
C LEU A 310 -53.85 5.00 14.53
N LEU A 311 -53.14 4.91 13.40
CA LEU A 311 -53.73 5.04 12.06
C LEU A 311 -54.71 3.91 11.75
N ILE A 312 -54.39 2.67 12.15
CA ILE A 312 -55.29 1.53 12.01
C ILE A 312 -56.54 1.72 12.89
N ALA A 313 -56.37 2.09 14.16
CA ALA A 313 -57.48 2.35 15.07
C ALA A 313 -58.40 3.47 14.55
N LEU A 314 -57.83 4.57 14.06
CA LEU A 314 -58.59 5.67 13.47
C LEU A 314 -59.35 5.22 12.21
N GLY A 315 -58.70 4.44 11.34
CA GLY A 315 -59.34 3.84 10.17
C GLY A 315 -60.52 2.95 10.53
N THR A 316 -60.37 2.10 11.56
CA THR A 316 -61.46 1.23 12.03
C THR A 316 -62.63 2.00 12.63
N LEU A 317 -62.37 3.07 13.40
CA LEU A 317 -63.41 3.92 13.98
C LEU A 317 -64.18 4.68 12.90
N LEU A 318 -63.48 5.21 11.89
CA LEU A 318 -64.11 5.87 10.75
C LEU A 318 -64.99 4.90 9.95
N ALA A 319 -64.51 3.68 9.70
CA ALA A 319 -65.27 2.66 9.02
C ALA A 319 -66.54 2.26 9.81
N LEU A 320 -66.42 2.05 11.12
CA LEU A 320 -67.56 1.78 12.01
C LEU A 320 -68.57 2.93 12.01
N GLY A 321 -68.10 4.18 12.06
CA GLY A 321 -68.95 5.37 11.97
C GLY A 321 -69.71 5.44 10.65
N LEU A 322 -69.05 5.09 9.53
CA LEU A 322 -69.64 5.05 8.20
C LEU A 322 -70.72 3.96 8.10
N VAL A 323 -70.44 2.77 8.62
CA VAL A 323 -71.43 1.67 8.69
C VAL A 323 -72.63 2.08 9.53
N LEU A 324 -72.42 2.67 10.71
CA LEU A 324 -73.51 3.14 11.56
C LEU A 324 -74.34 4.23 10.89
N LEU A 325 -73.72 5.17 10.17
CA LEU A 325 -74.41 6.20 9.40
C LEU A 325 -75.23 5.60 8.25
N LEU A 326 -74.68 4.61 7.53
CA LEU A 326 -75.38 3.89 6.47
C LEU A 326 -76.56 3.09 7.03
N CYS A 327 -76.37 2.37 8.15
CA CYS A 327 -77.43 1.63 8.84
C CYS A 327 -78.52 2.57 9.36
N ARG A 328 -78.15 3.71 9.95
CA ARG A 328 -79.13 4.71 10.41
C ARG A 328 -79.88 5.33 9.24
N ARG A 329 -79.20 5.63 8.13
CA ARG A 329 -79.85 6.13 6.90
C ARG A 329 -80.82 5.08 6.34
N TYR A 330 -80.45 3.80 6.35
CA TYR A 330 -81.31 2.71 5.89
C TYR A 330 -82.54 2.52 6.80
N ALA A 331 -82.35 2.54 8.13
CA ALA A 331 -83.44 2.45 9.11
C ALA A 331 -84.39 3.66 9.03
N VAL A 332 -83.86 4.86 8.83
CA VAL A 332 -84.67 6.08 8.61
C VAL A 332 -85.44 6.01 7.29
N MET A 333 -84.82 5.48 6.23
CA MET A 333 -85.52 5.25 4.95
C MET A 333 -86.63 4.20 5.08
N GLN A 334 -86.45 3.15 5.89
CA GLN A 334 -87.51 2.19 6.20
C GLN A 334 -88.66 2.76 7.03
N GLN A 335 -88.40 3.78 7.88
CA GLN A 335 -89.46 4.46 8.62
C GLN A 335 -90.22 5.50 7.79
N LEU A 336 -89.55 6.15 6.82
CA LEU A 336 -90.18 7.11 5.91
C LEU A 336 -90.93 6.45 4.75
N PHE A 337 -90.56 5.21 4.40
CA PHE A 337 -91.24 4.39 3.40
C PHE A 337 -91.50 2.99 3.99
N PRO A 338 -92.61 2.78 4.73
CA PRO A 338 -92.98 1.44 5.16
C PRO A 338 -93.19 0.53 3.93
N PRO A 339 -92.82 -0.76 4.00
CA PRO A 339 -93.09 -1.69 2.91
C PRO A 339 -94.61 -1.71 2.64
N ILE A 340 -94.98 -1.52 1.38
CA ILE A 340 -96.38 -1.55 0.94
C ILE A 340 -96.99 -2.89 1.40
N PRO A 341 -98.12 -2.89 2.13
CA PRO A 341 -98.74 -4.11 2.59
C PRO A 341 -99.08 -5.01 1.41
N HIS A 342 -98.68 -6.29 1.51
CA HIS A 342 -99.02 -7.32 0.53
C HIS A 342 -100.52 -7.28 0.22
N VAL A 343 -100.86 -7.02 -1.04
CA VAL A 343 -102.19 -7.27 -1.58
C VAL A 343 -102.37 -8.79 -1.62
N LYS A 344 -103.49 -9.27 -1.07
CA LYS A 344 -103.91 -10.67 -1.20
C LYS A 344 -104.09 -11.01 -2.68
N ASP A 345 -103.34 -12.00 -3.18
CA ASP A 345 -103.60 -12.65 -4.46
C ASP A 345 -104.88 -13.50 -4.36
N PRO A 346 -105.96 -13.21 -5.12
CA PRO A 346 -107.23 -13.93 -5.00
C PRO A 346 -107.28 -15.22 -5.86
N ILE A 347 -106.14 -15.89 -6.08
CA ILE A 347 -106.06 -17.07 -6.95
C ILE A 347 -105.59 -18.33 -6.20
N SER A 348 -105.08 -18.20 -4.97
CA SER A 348 -104.57 -19.35 -4.20
C SER A 348 -105.63 -20.16 -3.45
N ASP A 349 -106.84 -19.62 -3.22
CA ASP A 349 -107.86 -20.28 -2.37
C ASP A 349 -108.75 -21.27 -3.12
N HIS A 350 -108.60 -21.41 -4.45
CA HIS A 350 -109.44 -22.31 -5.27
C HIS A 350 -108.77 -23.60 -5.77
N LEU A 351 -107.50 -23.87 -5.42
CA LEU A 351 -106.82 -25.10 -5.84
C LEU A 351 -106.44 -26.06 -4.70
N GLN A 352 -106.94 -25.82 -3.48
CA GLN A 352 -106.73 -26.73 -2.35
C GLN A 352 -107.75 -27.89 -2.25
N ASN A 353 -108.69 -28.00 -3.18
CA ASN A 353 -109.62 -29.12 -3.23
C ASN A 353 -109.83 -29.60 -4.66
N GLU A 354 -108.85 -30.31 -5.21
CA GLU A 354 -109.17 -31.54 -5.94
C GLU A 354 -107.94 -32.47 -5.99
N ARG A 355 -108.12 -33.60 -5.33
CA ARG A 355 -107.23 -34.75 -5.22
C ARG A 355 -107.10 -35.37 -6.61
N MET A 356 -105.89 -35.65 -7.10
CA MET A 356 -105.48 -37.00 -7.55
C MET A 356 -104.12 -37.06 -8.26
N MET A 357 -103.30 -37.99 -7.77
CA MET A 357 -102.34 -38.85 -8.48
C MET A 357 -101.03 -38.20 -8.96
N ALA A 358 -100.00 -38.30 -8.10
CA ALA A 358 -98.61 -38.30 -8.53
C ALA A 358 -98.30 -39.64 -9.20
N TRP A 359 -97.86 -39.60 -10.46
CA TRP A 359 -97.15 -40.70 -11.12
C TRP A 359 -95.66 -40.60 -10.75
N GLU A 360 -95.08 -41.74 -10.42
CA GLU A 360 -93.72 -41.90 -9.92
C GLU A 360 -92.70 -42.00 -11.05
N GLU A 361 -91.46 -41.62 -10.72
CA GLU A 361 -90.30 -41.45 -11.60
C GLU A 361 -89.92 -42.70 -12.40
N GLU A 362 -89.43 -42.52 -13.65
CA GLU A 362 -88.06 -42.89 -14.03
C GLU A 362 -87.78 -42.78 -15.55
N LYS A 363 -86.55 -42.33 -15.84
CA LYS A 363 -85.64 -42.72 -16.94
C LYS A 363 -85.76 -42.15 -18.37
N GLN A 364 -84.56 -42.12 -18.97
CA GLN A 364 -84.13 -41.93 -20.37
C GLN A 364 -83.83 -40.48 -20.80
N GLN A 365 -82.59 -40.04 -21.04
CA GLN A 365 -81.46 -40.61 -21.82
C GLN A 365 -81.81 -40.75 -23.31
N GLU A 366 -81.40 -39.77 -24.14
CA GLU A 366 -80.47 -39.92 -25.27
C GLU A 366 -80.40 -38.68 -26.19
N CYS A 367 -79.17 -38.34 -26.58
CA CYS A 367 -78.79 -37.40 -27.66
C CYS A 367 -79.04 -38.04 -29.06
N PRO A 368 -78.81 -37.39 -30.23
CA PRO A 368 -77.44 -37.08 -30.68
C PRO A 368 -77.26 -35.85 -31.62
N VAL A 369 -75.98 -35.66 -31.92
CA VAL A 369 -75.25 -34.62 -32.66
C VAL A 369 -75.17 -34.91 -34.18
N ALA A 370 -75.03 -33.86 -35.00
CA ALA A 370 -74.13 -33.77 -36.18
C ALA A 370 -74.18 -32.31 -36.71
N GLU A 371 -73.16 -31.46 -36.53
CA GLU A 371 -71.87 -31.33 -37.26
C GLU A 371 -72.00 -30.82 -38.72
N VAL A 372 -71.41 -29.67 -39.02
CA VAL A 372 -71.08 -29.24 -40.39
C VAL A 372 -69.75 -28.49 -40.38
N GLN A 373 -68.76 -29.05 -41.06
CA GLN A 373 -67.52 -28.38 -41.47
C GLN A 373 -67.80 -27.44 -42.65
N ILE A 374 -67.15 -26.28 -42.68
CA ILE A 374 -66.88 -25.57 -43.94
C ILE A 374 -65.39 -25.22 -44.02
N LEU A 375 -64.81 -25.74 -45.09
CA LEU A 375 -63.47 -25.56 -45.62
C LEU A 375 -63.31 -24.12 -46.17
N GLY A 376 -62.14 -23.52 -45.97
CA GLY A 376 -61.71 -22.36 -46.76
C GLY A 376 -61.03 -22.78 -48.06
N GLU A 377 -60.89 -21.84 -49.00
CA GLU A 377 -59.67 -21.76 -49.80
C GLU A 377 -59.44 -20.32 -50.30
N LYS A 378 -58.18 -19.89 -50.12
CA LYS A 378 -57.39 -18.82 -50.76
C LYS A 378 -57.87 -17.37 -50.78
#